data_AF-A0A3N4LZR8-F1
#
_entry.id   AF-A0A3N4LZR8-F1
#
_cell.length_a   1.000
_cell.length_b   1.000
_cell.length_c   1.000
_cell.angle_alpha   90.00
_cell.angle_beta   90.00
_cell.angle_gamma   90.00
#
_symmetry.space_group_name_H-M   'P 1'
#
loop_
_entity.id
_entity.type
_entity.pdbx_description
1 polymer ?
#
loop_
_entity_poly.entity_id
_entity_poly.type
_entity_poly.pdbx_seq_one_letter_code
_entity_poly.pdbx_strand_id
1 'polypeptide(L)' 'HCGKSFTTSGHLARHTRIHTGEKNYVCPEANCGARFSRQDNCMQHYRTHQ' A
#
# COMPACT_ATOMS: atom_id res chain seq x y z
N HIS A 1 4.51 -12.68 -13.38
CA HIS A 1 3.21 -12.02 -13.59
C HIS A 1 2.09 -12.95 -13.14
N CYS A 2 1.13 -12.49 -12.33
CA CYS A 2 -0.03 -13.31 -11.94
C CYS A 2 -1.19 -13.13 -12.93
N GLY A 3 -1.93 -14.19 -13.23
CA GLY A 3 -3.05 -14.20 -14.20
C GLY A 3 -4.32 -13.48 -13.74
N LYS A 4 -4.21 -12.41 -12.94
CA LYS A 4 -5.34 -11.60 -12.50
C LYS A 4 -5.64 -10.52 -13.55
N SER A 5 -6.91 -10.44 -13.94
CA SER A 5 -7.41 -9.40 -14.85
C SER A 5 -8.19 -8.34 -14.06
N PHE A 6 -8.03 -7.09 -14.47
CA PHE A 6 -8.70 -5.94 -13.85
C PHE A 6 -9.47 -5.16 -14.92
N THR A 7 -10.67 -4.71 -14.58
CA THR A 7 -11.53 -3.93 -15.49
C THR A 7 -11.11 -2.46 -15.60
N THR A 8 -10.34 -1.95 -14.64
CA THR A 8 -9.90 -0.55 -14.60
C THR A 8 -8.38 -0.45 -14.48
N SER A 9 -7.82 0.56 -15.15
CA SER A 9 -6.38 0.87 -15.11
C SER A 9 -5.93 1.22 -13.69
N GLY A 10 -6.75 1.94 -12.92
CA GLY A 10 -6.45 2.26 -11.52
C GLY A 10 -6.30 1.03 -10.63
N HIS A 11 -7.15 0.01 -10.81
CA HIS A 11 -7.03 -1.25 -10.08
C HIS A 11 -5.80 -2.05 -10.50
N LEU A 12 -5.50 -2.09 -11.80
CA LEU A 12 -4.27 -2.72 -12.31
C LEU A 12 -3.03 -2.02 -11.74
N ALA A 13 -2.95 -0.69 -11.82
CA ALA A 13 -1.81 0.08 -11.31
C ALA A 13 -1.63 -0.04 -9.80
N ARG A 14 -2.72 -0.13 -9.02
CA ARG A 14 -2.63 -0.45 -7.58
C ARG A 14 -2.12 -1.88 -7.37
N HIS A 15 -2.58 -2.82 -8.19
CA HIS A 15 -2.19 -4.22 -8.09
C HIS A 15 -0.72 -4.43 -8.45
N THR A 16 -0.18 -3.76 -9.46
CA THR A 16 1.22 -3.94 -9.89
C THR A 16 2.22 -3.64 -8.79
N ARG A 17 1.87 -2.78 -7.82
CA ARG A 17 2.69 -2.49 -6.63
C ARG A 17 3.06 -3.73 -5.82
N ILE A 18 2.27 -4.80 -5.88
CA ILE A 18 2.61 -6.06 -5.18
C ILE A 18 3.75 -6.80 -5.85
N HIS A 19 3.92 -6.63 -7.17
CA HIS A 19 4.99 -7.27 -7.94
C HIS A 19 6.27 -6.46 -7.88
N THR A 20 6.16 -5.13 -7.85
CA THR A 20 7.33 -4.22 -7.75
C THR A 20 7.82 -4.06 -6.31
N GLY A 21 6.97 -4.34 -5.32
CA GLY A 21 7.28 -4.10 -3.91
C GLY A 21 7.22 -2.63 -3.51
N GLU A 22 6.67 -1.76 -4.36
CA GLU A 22 6.53 -0.33 -4.08
C GLU A 22 5.71 -0.06 -2.81
N LYS A 23 6.32 0.65 -1.86
CA LYS A 23 5.72 1.05 -0.58
C LYS A 23 5.90 2.55 -0.36
N ASN A 24 5.05 3.32 -1.04
CA ASN A 24 5.13 4.77 -1.10
C ASN A 24 4.52 5.48 0.12
N TYR A 25 3.75 4.77 0.94
CA TYR A 25 3.07 5.37 2.09
C TYR A 25 3.82 5.03 3.37
N VAL A 26 4.28 6.05 4.08
CA VAL A 26 5.00 5.91 5.37
C VAL A 26 4.03 6.23 6.50
N CYS A 27 4.12 5.48 7.60
CA CYS A 27 3.37 5.76 8.81
C CYS A 27 3.73 7.17 9.33
N PRO A 28 2.74 8.01 9.70
CA PRO A 28 3.02 9.34 10.26
C PRO A 28 3.73 9.31 11.63
N GLU A 29 3.67 8.19 12.35
CA GLU A 29 4.30 8.04 13.66
C GLU A 29 5.83 8.03 13.53
N ALA A 30 6.47 8.97 14.22
CA ALA A 30 7.90 9.28 14.04
C ALA A 30 8.80 8.08 14.36
N ASN A 31 8.44 7.29 15.37
CA ASN A 31 9.23 6.14 15.82
C ASN A 31 8.82 4.81 15.15
N CYS A 32 7.89 4.83 14.19
CA CYS A 32 7.38 3.60 13.57
C CYS A 32 8.15 3.21 12.30
N GLY A 33 8.32 4.14 11.35
CA GLY A 33 9.01 3.88 10.08
C GLY A 33 8.33 2.86 9.15
N ALA A 34 7.12 2.36 9.50
CA ALA A 34 6.42 1.36 8.70
C ALA A 34 6.01 1.92 7.32
N ARG A 35 6.13 1.07 6.29
CA ARG A 35 5.84 1.43 4.89
C ARG A 35 4.80 0.51 4.28
N PHE A 36 3.88 1.08 3.51
CA PHE A 36 2.74 0.39 2.90
C PHE A 36 2.65 0.70 1.41
N SER A 37 2.12 -0.25 0.63
CA SER A 37 1.84 -0.09 -0.81
C SER A 37 0.56 0.69 -1.08
N ARG A 38 -0.28 0.88 -0.06
CA ARG A 38 -1.56 1.57 -0.12
C ARG A 38 -1.77 2.51 1.07
N GLN A 39 -2.42 3.65 0.81
CA GLN A 39 -2.70 4.67 1.81
C GLN A 39 -3.68 4.21 2.88
N ASP A 40 -4.75 3.53 2.48
CA ASP A 40 -5.79 3.05 3.40
C ASP A 40 -5.23 2.06 4.41
N ASN A 41 -4.32 1.18 3.98
CA ASN A 41 -3.60 0.27 4.88
C ASN A 41 -2.70 1.04 5.86
N CYS A 42 -1.99 2.09 5.40
CA CYS A 42 -1.15 2.93 6.26
C CYS A 42 -1.99 3.65 7.33
N MET A 43 -3.12 4.23 6.94
CA MET A 43 -4.01 4.94 7.85
C MET A 43 -4.69 4.00 8.84
N GLN A 44 -5.06 2.79 8.41
CA GLN A 44 -5.58 1.77 9.32
C GLN A 44 -4.51 1.30 10.32
N HIS A 45 -3.26 1.15 9.88
CA HIS A 45 -2.14 0.85 10.76
C HIS A 45 -1.88 1.99 11.75
N TYR A 46 -1.92 3.25 11.32
CA TYR A 46 -1.66 4.40 12.20
C TYR A 46 -2.56 4.41 13.45
N ARG A 47 -3.78 3.86 13.36
CA ARG A 47 -4.69 3.69 14.49
C ARG A 47 -4.16 2.79 15.60
N THR A 48 -3.15 1.95 15.34
CA THR A 48 -2.54 1.08 16.37
C THR A 48 -1.55 1.82 17.28
N HIS A 49 -1.20 3.07 16.96
CA HIS A 49 -0.33 3.92 17.78
C HIS A 49 -1.12 4.82 18.75
N GLN A 50 -2.44 4.67 18.79
CA GLN A 50 -3.34 5.40 19.69
C GLN A 50 -3.42 4.73 21.06
#